data_AF-A0AAN4QYM2-F1
#
_entry.id   AF-A0AAN4QYM2-F1
#
_cell.length_a   1.000
_cell.length_b   1.000
_cell.length_c   1.000
_cell.angle_alpha   90.00
_cell.angle_beta   90.00
_cell.angle_gamma   90.00
#
_symmetry.space_group_name_H-M   'P 1'
#
loop_
_entity.id
_entity.type
_entity.pdbx_description
1 polymer ?
#
loop_
_entity_poly.entity_id
_entity_poly.type
_entity_poly.pdbx_seq_one_letter_code
_entity_poly.pdbx_strand_id
1 'polypeptide(L)'
;MITENTKKWTVNRVLVIEYDGDGRYHEILFSRTVLYNAFPAYIDPAGRKFNENLLTCRSKAYPIPDDAKLYRWVLRDGTVVTTTHEFPQSDCAHLYTFDGRYMYVPESNIAYVMEDVASVTGEVSGDVQDR
;
A
#
# COMPACT_ATOMS: atom_id res chain seq x y z
N MET A 1 2.10 6.88 27.81
CA MET A 1 2.28 7.85 26.71
C MET A 1 2.84 7.05 25.55
N ILE A 2 2.00 6.70 24.56
CA ILE A 2 2.43 5.90 23.41
C ILE A 2 3.05 6.89 22.43
N THR A 3 4.36 6.82 22.27
CA THR A 3 5.08 7.63 21.28
C THR A 3 4.82 7.01 19.91
N GLU A 4 3.91 7.56 19.13
CA GLU A 4 3.72 7.17 17.73
C GLU A 4 5.00 7.57 16.94
N ASN A 5 5.94 6.65 16.66
CA ASN A 5 7.08 6.97 15.77
C ASN A 5 6.71 6.96 14.28
N THR A 6 5.50 7.41 13.92
CA THR A 6 5.21 7.82 12.54
C THR A 6 6.01 9.06 12.13
N LYS A 7 6.67 9.73 13.09
CA LYS A 7 7.46 10.96 12.91
C LYS A 7 8.68 10.84 11.97
N LYS A 8 9.11 9.63 11.58
CA LYS A 8 10.33 9.43 10.77
C LYS A 8 10.09 9.20 9.28
N TRP A 9 8.92 8.73 8.87
CA TRP A 9 8.65 8.49 7.45
C TRP A 9 8.03 9.72 6.81
N THR A 10 8.72 10.27 5.82
CA THR A 10 8.29 11.43 5.03
C THR A 10 7.49 11.04 3.79
N VAL A 11 7.43 9.74 3.46
CA VAL A 11 6.68 9.19 2.33
C VAL A 11 5.16 9.29 2.55
N ASN A 12 4.41 9.21 1.48
CA ASN A 12 2.96 9.26 1.48
C ASN A 12 2.32 7.88 1.59
N ARG A 13 3.08 6.80 1.39
CA ARG A 13 2.55 5.43 1.39
C ARG A 13 3.44 4.48 2.19
N VAL A 14 2.81 3.60 2.95
CA VAL A 14 3.47 2.54 3.71
C VAL A 14 2.70 1.24 3.49
N LEU A 15 3.40 0.19 3.07
CA LEU A 15 2.84 -1.15 2.97
C LEU A 15 3.23 -1.95 4.21
N VAL A 16 2.26 -2.48 4.93
CA VAL A 16 2.50 -3.49 5.96
C VAL A 16 2.29 -4.86 5.33
N ILE A 17 3.30 -5.71 5.45
CA ILE A 17 3.21 -7.13 5.07
C ILE A 17 3.18 -7.93 6.36
N GLU A 18 2.28 -8.91 6.46
CA GLU A 18 2.18 -9.85 7.56
C GLU A 18 2.00 -11.27 7.04
N TYR A 19 2.53 -12.23 7.80
CA TYR A 19 2.30 -13.65 7.56
C TYR A 19 1.56 -14.28 8.75
N ASP A 20 0.50 -15.02 8.44
CA ASP A 20 -0.19 -15.85 9.44
C ASP A 20 0.72 -16.96 9.96
N GLY A 21 0.27 -17.66 11.01
CA GLY A 21 1.01 -18.80 11.58
C GLY A 21 1.22 -19.97 10.62
N ASP A 22 0.37 -20.09 9.60
CA ASP A 22 0.49 -21.07 8.52
C ASP A 22 1.29 -20.55 7.31
N GLY A 23 1.77 -19.29 7.37
CA GLY A 23 2.53 -18.66 6.30
C GLY A 23 1.68 -17.97 5.23
N ARG A 24 0.37 -17.82 5.41
CA ARG A 24 -0.47 -17.05 4.48
C ARG A 24 -0.06 -15.57 4.47
N TYR A 25 0.13 -15.03 3.27
CA TYR A 25 0.51 -13.63 3.06
C TYR A 25 -0.70 -12.70 3.19
N HIS A 26 -0.49 -11.60 3.89
CA HIS A 26 -1.41 -10.48 3.98
C HIS A 26 -0.65 -9.18 3.79
N GLU A 27 -1.32 -8.20 3.19
CA GLU A 27 -0.80 -6.85 3.13
C GLU A 27 -1.88 -5.81 3.35
N ILE A 28 -1.48 -4.66 3.89
CA ILE A 28 -2.33 -3.49 4.05
C ILE A 28 -1.52 -2.27 3.62
N LEU A 29 -2.03 -1.54 2.64
CA LEU A 29 -1.46 -0.27 2.21
C LEU A 29 -2.11 0.86 3.00
N PHE A 30 -1.28 1.68 3.63
CA PHE A 30 -1.69 2.88 4.31
C PHE A 30 -1.22 4.10 3.53
N SER A 31 -2.10 5.10 3.45
CA SER A 31 -1.80 6.40 2.87
C SER A 31 -1.66 7.44 3.96
N ARG A 32 -0.69 8.34 3.81
CA ARG A 32 -0.50 9.47 4.71
C ARG A 32 -1.63 10.46 4.50
N THR A 33 -2.35 10.74 5.56
CA THR A 33 -3.49 11.66 5.58
C THR A 33 -3.25 12.72 6.64
N VAL A 34 -3.38 13.99 6.26
CA VAL A 34 -3.42 15.10 7.21
C VAL A 34 -4.87 15.26 7.67
N LEU A 35 -5.16 14.84 8.89
CA LEU A 35 -6.45 15.13 9.51
C LEU A 35 -6.44 16.58 9.99
N TYR A 36 -7.57 17.28 9.86
CA TYR A 36 -7.70 18.70 10.22
C TYR A 36 -7.12 18.99 11.61
N ASN A 37 -6.16 19.92 11.68
CA ASN A 37 -5.44 20.32 12.90
C ASN A 37 -4.72 19.20 13.68
N ALA A 38 -4.37 18.09 13.02
CA ALA A 38 -3.65 16.98 13.65
C ALA A 38 -2.33 16.67 12.93
N PHE A 39 -1.45 15.97 13.64
CA PHE A 39 -0.29 15.36 13.01
C PHE A 39 -0.73 14.37 11.91
N PRO A 40 0.01 14.28 10.80
CA PRO A 40 -0.29 13.33 9.74
C PRO A 40 -0.30 11.90 10.28
N ALA A 41 -1.31 11.13 9.90
CA ALA A 41 -1.45 9.73 10.23
C ALA A 41 -1.49 8.89 8.96
N TYR A 42 -1.00 7.67 9.02
CA TYR A 42 -1.17 6.70 7.95
C TYR A 42 -2.50 5.97 8.17
N ILE A 43 -3.39 6.01 7.19
CA ILE A 43 -4.75 5.47 7.27
C ILE A 43 -4.96 4.46 6.13
N ASP A 44 -5.52 3.30 6.43
CA ASP A 44 -5.87 2.30 5.42
C ASP A 44 -7.26 2.58 4.80
N PRO A 45 -7.65 1.86 3.72
CA PRO A 45 -8.96 2.04 3.11
C PRO A 45 -10.16 1.77 4.04
N ALA A 46 -9.96 1.06 5.16
CA ALA A 46 -10.99 0.80 6.17
C ALA A 46 -11.05 1.91 7.25
N GLY A 47 -10.25 2.96 7.13
CA GLY A 47 -10.19 4.07 8.09
C GLY A 47 -9.37 3.78 9.35
N ARG A 48 -8.61 2.67 9.38
CA ARG A 48 -7.78 2.29 10.51
C ARG A 48 -6.45 3.04 10.46
N LYS A 49 -6.05 3.61 11.60
CA LYS A 49 -4.74 4.25 11.74
C LYS A 49 -3.64 3.20 11.89
N PHE A 50 -2.56 3.36 11.16
CA PHE A 50 -1.34 2.59 11.36
C PHE A 50 -0.78 2.84 12.75
N ASN A 51 -0.42 1.77 13.45
CA ASN A 51 0.29 1.83 14.72
C ASN A 51 1.42 0.79 14.68
N GLU A 52 2.65 1.28 14.64
CA GLU A 52 3.86 0.43 14.60
C GLU A 52 3.95 -0.55 15.79
N ASN A 53 3.35 -0.22 16.94
CA ASN A 53 3.38 -1.07 18.12
C ASN A 53 2.48 -2.30 17.97
N LEU A 54 1.64 -2.35 16.94
CA LEU A 54 0.83 -3.53 16.60
C LEU A 54 1.58 -4.48 15.67
N LEU A 55 2.78 -4.11 15.19
CA LEU A 55 3.59 -5.01 14.39
C LEU A 55 4.05 -6.18 15.25
N THR A 56 3.71 -7.39 14.82
CA THR A 56 4.19 -8.66 15.37
C THR A 56 5.55 -9.02 14.78
N CYS A 57 6.21 -10.07 15.32
CA CYS A 57 7.43 -10.62 14.73
C CYS A 57 7.26 -11.18 13.30
N ARG A 58 6.01 -11.32 12.82
CA ARG A 58 5.67 -11.80 11.48
C ARG A 58 5.22 -10.68 10.54
N SER A 59 5.22 -9.43 11.03
CA SER A 59 4.81 -8.28 10.26
C SER A 59 5.92 -7.25 10.14
N LYS A 60 5.99 -6.56 9.02
CA LYS A 60 6.94 -5.48 8.80
C LYS A 60 6.34 -4.41 7.90
N ALA A 61 6.66 -3.16 8.21
CA ALA A 61 6.26 -2.01 7.43
C ALA A 61 7.37 -1.61 6.44
N TYR A 62 6.96 -1.27 5.22
CA TYR A 62 7.80 -0.90 4.10
C TYR A 62 7.36 0.48 3.60
N PRO A 63 8.15 1.55 3.83
CA PRO A 63 7.87 2.85 3.24
C PRO A 63 8.03 2.76 1.72
N ILE A 64 7.05 3.28 0.98
CA ILE A 64 7.04 3.26 -0.48
C ILE A 64 7.39 4.67 -0.99
N PRO A 65 8.35 4.81 -1.93
CA PRO A 65 8.63 6.10 -2.57
C PRO A 65 7.39 6.75 -3.19
N ASP A 66 7.27 8.07 -3.11
CA ASP A 66 6.07 8.79 -3.54
C ASP A 66 5.85 8.74 -5.06
N ASP A 67 6.94 8.64 -5.81
CA ASP A 67 6.97 8.52 -7.26
C ASP A 67 6.81 7.07 -7.75
N ALA A 68 6.82 6.09 -6.86
CA ALA A 68 6.66 4.69 -7.24
C ALA A 68 5.26 4.45 -7.82
N LYS A 69 5.20 3.93 -9.04
CA LYS A 69 3.97 3.32 -9.57
C LYS A 69 3.71 2.02 -8.85
N LEU A 70 2.45 1.76 -8.50
CA LEU A 70 2.04 0.57 -7.79
C LEU A 70 0.99 -0.18 -8.60
N TYR A 71 1.15 -1.49 -8.66
CA TYR A 71 0.17 -2.42 -9.21
C TYR A 71 -0.35 -3.29 -8.08
N ARG A 72 -1.68 -3.31 -7.91
CA ARG A 72 -2.38 -4.14 -6.93
C ARG A 72 -2.98 -5.34 -7.63
N TRP A 73 -2.42 -6.51 -7.36
CA TRP A 73 -2.85 -7.79 -7.88
C TRP A 73 -3.84 -8.40 -6.88
N VAL A 74 -5.10 -8.54 -7.28
CA VAL A 74 -6.13 -9.18 -6.47
C VAL A 74 -6.31 -10.61 -6.98
N LEU A 75 -6.07 -11.58 -6.10
CA LEU A 75 -6.23 -13.00 -6.39
C LEU A 75 -7.67 -13.44 -6.08
N ARG A 76 -8.10 -14.55 -6.68
CA ARG A 76 -9.46 -15.09 -6.50
C ARG A 76 -9.76 -15.53 -5.08
N ASP A 77 -8.75 -15.84 -4.29
CA ASP A 77 -8.89 -16.17 -2.87
C ASP A 77 -8.98 -14.92 -1.96
N GLY A 78 -8.89 -13.72 -2.54
CA GLY A 78 -8.92 -12.44 -1.82
C GLY A 78 -7.55 -11.93 -1.40
N THR A 79 -6.47 -12.69 -1.61
CA THR A 79 -5.11 -12.19 -1.38
C THR A 79 -4.83 -10.99 -2.28
N VAL A 80 -4.27 -9.94 -1.70
CA VAL A 80 -3.82 -8.78 -2.46
C VAL A 80 -2.30 -8.72 -2.40
N VAL A 81 -1.65 -8.46 -3.53
CA VAL A 81 -0.20 -8.31 -3.62
C VAL A 81 0.12 -6.98 -4.32
N THR A 82 0.93 -6.14 -3.69
CA THR A 82 1.34 -4.84 -4.23
C THR A 82 2.76 -4.93 -4.78
N THR A 83 2.95 -4.58 -6.04
CA THR A 83 4.25 -4.58 -6.73
C THR A 83 4.55 -3.21 -7.36
N THR A 84 5.82 -2.94 -7.66
CA THR A 84 6.26 -1.75 -8.42
C THR A 84 6.51 -2.03 -9.90
N HIS A 85 6.55 -3.30 -10.28
CA HIS A 85 6.80 -3.73 -11.65
C HIS A 85 5.48 -4.09 -12.33
N GLU A 86 5.37 -3.71 -13.60
CA GLU A 86 4.22 -3.97 -14.44
C GLU A 86 4.14 -5.44 -14.90
N PHE A 87 3.07 -5.75 -15.63
CA PHE A 87 2.66 -7.09 -16.01
C PHE A 87 3.78 -7.96 -16.61
N PRO A 88 4.07 -9.14 -16.06
CA PRO A 88 4.82 -10.15 -16.78
C PRO A 88 3.95 -10.71 -17.93
N GLN A 89 4.48 -10.72 -19.15
CA GLN A 89 3.85 -11.34 -20.31
C GLN A 89 4.07 -12.86 -20.30
N SER A 90 3.31 -13.60 -19.49
CA SER A 90 3.38 -15.06 -19.42
C SER A 90 2.10 -15.66 -18.80
N ASP A 91 1.88 -16.95 -19.00
CA ASP A 91 0.79 -17.74 -18.38
C ASP A 91 0.82 -17.72 -16.84
N CYS A 92 1.93 -17.26 -16.25
CA CYS A 92 2.12 -17.07 -14.82
C CYS A 92 2.70 -15.68 -14.53
N ALA A 93 2.17 -15.02 -13.50
CA ALA A 93 2.73 -13.80 -12.95
C ALA A 93 3.77 -14.09 -11.86
N HIS A 94 4.92 -13.42 -11.97
CA HIS A 94 5.98 -13.44 -10.96
C HIS A 94 5.91 -12.14 -10.16
N LEU A 95 5.25 -12.19 -9.00
CA LEU A 95 5.01 -11.00 -8.19
C LEU A 95 6.15 -10.84 -7.18
N TYR A 96 6.93 -9.77 -7.32
CA TYR A 96 7.98 -9.41 -6.38
C TYR A 96 7.37 -8.58 -5.24
N THR A 97 7.33 -9.15 -4.05
CA THR A 97 6.83 -8.50 -2.84
C THR A 97 7.87 -7.56 -2.23
N PHE A 98 7.43 -6.55 -1.48
CA PHE A 98 8.33 -5.55 -0.87
C PHE A 98 9.28 -6.13 0.19
N ASP A 99 8.97 -7.32 0.72
CA ASP A 99 9.87 -8.05 1.62
C ASP A 99 10.97 -8.83 0.89
N GLY A 100 11.04 -8.72 -0.44
CA GLY A 100 12.07 -9.32 -1.29
C GLY A 100 11.79 -10.77 -1.67
N ARG A 101 10.57 -11.26 -1.46
CA ARG A 101 10.13 -12.60 -1.89
C ARG A 101 9.46 -12.55 -3.26
N TYR A 102 9.21 -13.73 -3.81
CA TYR A 102 8.48 -13.92 -5.05
C TYR A 102 7.23 -14.77 -4.79
N MET A 103 6.16 -14.46 -5.52
CA MET A 103 4.99 -15.34 -5.64
C MET A 103 4.78 -15.71 -7.09
N TYR A 104 4.62 -17.01 -7.33
CA TYR A 104 4.21 -17.54 -8.62
C TYR A 104 2.69 -17.67 -8.62
N VAL A 105 2.04 -16.86 -9.46
CA VAL A 105 0.58 -16.80 -9.54
C VAL A 105 0.14 -17.17 -10.95
N PRO A 106 -0.56 -18.30 -11.15
CA PRO A 106 -1.17 -18.61 -12.43
C PRO A 106 -2.16 -17.51 -12.84
N GLU A 107 -2.22 -17.15 -14.12
CA GLU A 107 -3.15 -16.12 -14.60
C GLU A 107 -4.61 -16.45 -14.23
N SER A 108 -4.98 -17.73 -14.25
CA SER A 108 -6.30 -18.21 -13.85
C SER A 108 -6.69 -17.87 -12.42
N ASN A 109 -5.71 -17.64 -11.53
CA ASN A 109 -5.93 -17.27 -10.13
C ASN A 109 -5.99 -15.74 -9.92
N ILE A 110 -5.69 -14.94 -10.95
CA ILE A 110 -5.81 -13.49 -10.89
C ILE A 110 -7.30 -13.13 -11.09
N ALA A 111 -7.85 -12.38 -10.15
CA ALA A 111 -9.19 -11.82 -10.29
C ALA A 111 -9.16 -10.55 -11.15
N TYR A 112 -8.28 -9.60 -10.79
CA TYR A 112 -8.02 -8.39 -11.55
C TYR A 112 -6.74 -7.70 -11.03
N VAL A 113 -6.24 -6.74 -11.80
CA VAL A 113 -5.10 -5.90 -11.44
C VAL A 113 -5.51 -4.43 -11.57
N MET A 114 -5.13 -3.61 -10.59
CA MET A 114 -5.37 -2.16 -10.64
C MET A 114 -4.04 -1.42 -10.52
N GLU A 115 -3.86 -0.37 -11.33
CA GLU A 115 -2.83 0.62 -11.08
C GLU A 115 -3.32 1.54 -9.96
N ASP A 116 -2.58 1.57 -8.84
CA ASP A 116 -2.84 2.50 -7.74
C ASP A 116 -2.19 3.84 -8.09
N VAL A 117 -2.95 4.66 -8.81
CA VAL A 117 -2.55 6.02 -9.15
C VAL A 117 -2.56 6.83 -7.86
N ALA A 118 -1.38 7.24 -7.38
CA ALA A 118 -1.26 8.15 -6.26
C ALA A 118 -2.20 9.33 -6.52
N SER A 119 -3.21 9.48 -5.65
CA SER A 119 -4.23 10.51 -5.81
C SER A 119 -3.52 11.86 -5.85
N VAL A 120 -3.44 12.47 -7.04
CA VAL A 120 -2.97 13.83 -7.21
C VAL A 120 -3.94 14.67 -6.40
N THR A 121 -3.49 15.22 -5.28
CA THR A 121 -4.21 16.29 -4.61
C THR A 121 -4.35 17.42 -5.61
N GLY A 122 -5.50 17.47 -6.28
CA GLY A 122 -5.86 18.56 -7.17
C GLY A 122 -6.00 19.82 -6.34
N GLU A 123 -5.00 20.68 -6.37
CA GLU A 123 -5.23 22.10 -6.17
C GLU A 123 -6.17 22.55 -7.29
N VAL A 124 -7.45 22.72 -6.96
CA VAL A 124 -8.36 23.45 -7.83
C VAL A 124 -7.91 24.90 -7.79
N SER A 125 -7.12 25.31 -8.80
CA SER A 125 -6.93 26.72 -9.13
C SER A 125 -8.28 27.29 -9.51
N GLY A 126 -8.95 27.91 -8.54
CA GLY A 126 -10.11 28.74 -8.80
C GLY A 126 -9.64 30.05 -9.43
N ASP A 127 -9.49 30.06 -10.76
CA ASP A 127 -9.49 31.31 -11.50
C ASP A 127 -10.86 31.97 -11.33
N VAL A 128 -10.93 32.96 -10.45
CA VAL A 128 -12.03 33.91 -10.39
C VAL A 128 -11.90 34.80 -11.62
N GLN A 129 -12.61 34.46 -12.70
CA GLN A 129 -12.99 35.43 -13.72
C GLN A 129 -14.09 36.31 -13.15
N ASP A 130 -13.70 37.45 -12.60
CA ASP A 130 -14.64 38.56 -12.37
C ASP A 130 -14.90 39.25 -13.71
N ARG A 131 -16.20 39.37 -14.04
CA ARG A 131 -16.71 40.13 -15.18
C ARG A 131 -17.07 41.55 -14.75
#